data_AF-A0A959ICE5-F1
#
_entry.id   AF-A0A959ICE5-F1
#
_cell.length_a   1.000
_cell.length_b   1.000
_cell.length_c   1.000
_cell.angle_alpha   90.00
_cell.angle_beta   90.00
_cell.angle_gamma   90.00
#
_symmetry.space_group_name_H-M   'P 1'
#
loop_
_entity.id
_entity.type
_entity.pdbx_description
1 polymer ?
#
loop_
_entity_poly.entity_id
_entity_poly.type
_entity_poly.pdbx_seq_one_letter_code
_entity_poly.pdbx_strand_id
1 'polypeptide(L)'
;YSADNVPFQPKRHLKISTKGIAPDDFTLVFGFPGRTNEYLPASAVREIVEVTDPIRIAFRDRSLAILDRNIRRDPEIKIKYIAHMAGISNGWKKWKGEIQG
;
A
#
# COMPACT_ATOMS: atom_id res chain seq x y z
N TYR A 1 15.91 21.76 4.85
CA TYR A 1 16.63 21.22 6.01
C TYR A 1 17.69 22.23 6.40
N SER A 2 17.81 22.56 7.69
CA SER A 2 18.93 23.33 8.25
C SER A 2 19.54 22.54 9.40
N ALA A 3 20.86 22.58 9.53
CA ALA A 3 21.57 21.97 10.66
C ALA A 3 21.15 22.60 12.01
N ASP A 4 20.65 23.84 11.97
CA ASP A 4 20.26 24.61 13.16
C ASP A 4 18.79 24.41 13.55
N ASN A 5 18.06 23.52 12.86
CA ASN A 5 16.65 23.26 13.17
C ASN A 5 16.51 22.65 14.57
N VAL A 6 15.64 23.25 15.39
CA VAL A 6 15.25 22.71 16.69
C VAL A 6 14.02 21.79 16.57
N PRO A 7 13.83 20.82 17.49
CA PRO A 7 12.66 19.97 17.49
C PRO A 7 11.34 20.76 17.60
N PHE A 8 10.36 20.39 16.78
CA PHE A 8 9.02 20.97 16.82
C PHE A 8 8.33 20.66 18.15
N GLN A 9 7.77 21.68 18.82
CA GLN A 9 7.01 21.54 20.06
C GLN A 9 5.50 21.63 19.76
N PRO A 10 4.79 20.49 19.64
CA PRO A 10 3.38 20.51 19.29
C PRO A 10 2.52 21.02 20.45
N LYS A 11 1.45 21.77 20.14
CA LYS A 11 0.46 22.21 21.15
C LYS A 11 -0.24 21.05 21.86
N ARG A 12 -0.43 19.92 21.17
CA ARG A 12 -1.03 18.68 21.67
C ARG A 12 -0.43 17.47 20.97
N HIS A 13 -0.36 16.35 21.67
CA HIS A 13 0.02 15.04 21.14
C HIS A 13 -0.91 13.97 21.72
N LEU A 14 -1.03 12.83 21.03
CA LEU A 14 -1.81 11.69 21.51
C LEU A 14 -1.06 10.96 22.63
N LYS A 15 -1.78 10.58 23.69
CA LYS A 15 -1.22 9.74 24.76
C LYS A 15 -1.31 8.27 24.35
N ILE A 16 -0.24 7.51 24.60
CA ILE A 16 -0.19 6.07 24.33
C ILE A 16 -0.82 5.34 25.53
N SER A 17 -1.79 4.46 25.26
CA SER A 17 -2.38 3.56 26.26
C SER A 17 -1.69 2.19 26.23
N THR A 18 -1.45 1.60 27.39
CA THR A 18 -0.90 0.24 27.55
C THR A 18 -1.91 -0.75 28.12
N LYS A 19 -3.19 -0.35 28.24
CA LYS A 19 -4.24 -1.11 28.95
C LYS A 19 -4.76 -2.36 28.21
N GLY A 20 -4.17 -2.73 27.07
CA GLY A 20 -4.72 -3.79 26.18
C GLY A 20 -6.00 -3.34 25.47
N ILE A 21 -6.54 -4.22 24.62
CA ILE A 21 -7.82 -4.06 23.91
C ILE A 21 -8.62 -5.36 24.01
N ALA A 22 -9.95 -5.25 24.05
CA ALA A 22 -10.87 -6.38 24.00
C ALA A 22 -11.72 -6.35 22.71
N PRO A 23 -12.31 -7.48 22.30
CA PRO A 23 -13.36 -7.47 21.28
C PRO A 23 -14.44 -6.45 21.62
N ASP A 24 -14.95 -5.77 20.59
CA ASP A 24 -16.00 -4.75 20.66
C ASP A 24 -15.63 -3.42 21.38
N ASP A 25 -14.36 -3.23 21.77
CA ASP A 25 -13.89 -1.92 22.25
C ASP A 25 -13.98 -0.84 21.15
N PHE A 26 -14.50 0.32 21.53
CA PHE A 26 -14.57 1.47 20.63
C PHE A 26 -13.18 1.88 20.13
N THR A 27 -13.04 1.99 18.81
CA THR A 27 -11.81 2.43 18.16
C THR A 27 -12.11 3.55 17.18
N LEU A 28 -11.30 4.61 17.22
CA LEU A 28 -11.33 5.69 16.23
C LEU A 28 -10.03 5.67 15.42
N VAL A 29 -10.16 5.61 14.10
CA VAL A 29 -9.06 5.83 13.17
C VAL A 29 -9.25 7.19 12.52
N PHE A 30 -8.24 8.05 12.64
CA PHE A 30 -8.23 9.38 12.03
C PHE A 30 -7.04 9.51 11.08
N GLY A 31 -7.27 10.07 9.88
CA GLY A 31 -6.24 10.23 8.88
C GLY A 31 -6.77 10.89 7.60
N PHE A 32 -5.99 10.75 6.53
CA PHE A 32 -6.26 11.37 5.23
C PHE A 32 -6.43 10.28 4.17
N PRO A 33 -7.61 9.64 4.07
CA PRO A 33 -7.85 8.63 3.03
C PRO A 33 -7.71 9.26 1.64
N GLY A 34 -6.94 8.63 0.76
CA GLY A 34 -6.58 9.22 -0.54
C GLY A 34 -7.73 9.27 -1.55
N ARG A 35 -8.44 8.15 -1.74
CA ARG A 35 -9.56 8.06 -2.68
C ARG A 35 -10.42 6.83 -2.36
N THR A 36 -11.73 6.99 -2.51
CA THR A 36 -12.68 5.87 -2.58
C THR A 36 -13.47 5.92 -3.88
N ASN A 37 -14.06 4.79 -4.25
CA ASN A 37 -14.90 4.63 -5.45
C ASN A 37 -16.25 4.00 -5.04
N GLU A 38 -16.81 4.44 -3.91
CA GLU A 38 -17.98 3.83 -3.25
C GLU A 38 -19.26 3.81 -4.12
N TYR A 39 -19.38 4.75 -5.06
CA TYR A 39 -20.59 4.94 -5.87
C TYR A 39 -20.41 4.46 -7.33
N LEU A 40 -19.49 3.54 -7.60
CA LEU A 40 -19.35 2.98 -8.93
C LEU A 40 -20.60 2.19 -9.35
N PRO A 41 -21.11 2.37 -10.58
CA PRO A 41 -22.17 1.53 -11.09
C PRO A 41 -21.69 0.09 -11.27
N ALA A 42 -22.61 -0.87 -11.21
CA ALA A 42 -22.30 -2.30 -11.30
C ALA A 42 -21.51 -2.68 -12.58
N SER A 43 -21.76 -2.01 -13.71
CA SER A 43 -21.02 -2.22 -14.95
C SER A 43 -19.54 -1.82 -14.82
N ALA A 44 -19.24 -0.71 -14.14
CA ALA A 44 -17.87 -0.26 -13.92
C ALA A 44 -17.14 -1.18 -12.94
N VAL A 45 -17.82 -1.67 -11.90
CA VAL A 45 -17.25 -2.68 -10.99
C VAL A 45 -16.89 -3.95 -11.76
N ARG A 46 -17.80 -4.42 -12.64
CA ARG A 46 -17.55 -5.59 -13.48
C ARG A 46 -16.35 -5.40 -14.40
N GLU A 47 -16.24 -4.26 -15.07
CA GLU A 47 -15.09 -3.95 -15.93
C GLU A 47 -13.76 -3.96 -15.14
N ILE A 48 -13.76 -3.43 -13.92
CA ILE A 48 -12.58 -3.43 -13.06
C ILE A 48 -12.16 -4.88 -12.74
N VAL A 49 -13.09 -5.69 -12.24
CA VAL A 49 -12.82 -7.06 -11.76
C VAL A 49 -12.52 -8.03 -12.90
N GLU A 50 -13.27 -7.97 -14.01
CA GLU A 50 -13.17 -8.97 -15.09
C GLU A 50 -12.15 -8.61 -16.17
N VAL A 51 -11.79 -7.33 -16.30
CA VAL A 51 -10.93 -6.85 -17.40
C VAL A 51 -9.70 -6.13 -16.88
N THR A 52 -9.89 -5.01 -16.16
CA THR A 52 -8.79 -4.09 -15.86
C THR A 52 -7.78 -4.69 -14.88
N ASP A 53 -8.26 -5.23 -13.76
CA ASP A 53 -7.39 -5.77 -12.72
C ASP A 53 -6.67 -7.06 -13.17
N PRO A 54 -7.31 -8.02 -13.87
CA PRO A 54 -6.61 -9.17 -14.45
C PRO A 54 -5.45 -8.77 -15.37
N ILE A 55 -5.64 -7.78 -16.24
CA ILE A 55 -4.58 -7.28 -17.13
C ILE A 55 -3.43 -6.66 -16.31
N ARG A 56 -3.77 -5.83 -15.32
CA ARG A 56 -2.77 -5.19 -14.44
C ARG A 56 -1.97 -6.22 -13.64
N ILE A 57 -2.65 -7.24 -13.11
CA ILE A 57 -2.03 -8.33 -12.35
C ILE A 57 -1.05 -9.08 -13.25
N ALA A 58 -1.48 -9.52 -14.44
CA ALA A 58 -0.62 -10.25 -15.37
C ALA A 58 0.63 -9.44 -15.79
N PHE A 59 0.48 -8.13 -15.98
CA PHE A 59 1.63 -7.25 -16.25
C PHE A 59 2.59 -7.15 -15.07
N ARG A 60 2.06 -7.02 -13.84
CA ARG A 60 2.88 -6.94 -12.64
C ARG A 60 3.53 -8.27 -12.26
N ASP A 61 2.91 -9.41 -12.53
CA ASP A 61 3.52 -10.73 -12.36
C ASP A 61 4.83 -10.83 -13.14
N ARG A 62 4.82 -10.44 -14.42
CA ARG A 62 6.02 -10.44 -15.27
C ARG A 62 7.08 -9.46 -14.76
N SER A 63 6.66 -8.25 -14.40
CA SER A 63 7.56 -7.21 -13.90
C SER A 63 8.25 -7.63 -12.59
N LEU A 64 7.48 -8.18 -11.64
CA LEU A 64 7.98 -8.65 -10.36
C LEU A 64 8.89 -9.88 -10.54
N ALA A 65 8.56 -10.81 -11.43
CA ALA A 65 9.42 -11.96 -11.73
C ALA A 65 10.79 -11.54 -12.28
N ILE A 66 10.82 -10.53 -13.16
CA ILE A 66 12.08 -9.97 -13.68
C ILE A 66 12.86 -9.29 -12.56
N LEU A 67 12.22 -8.43 -11.76
CA LEU A 67 12.89 -7.71 -10.67
C LEU A 67 13.44 -8.68 -9.62
N ASP A 68 12.63 -9.63 -9.16
CA ASP A 68 13.03 -10.63 -8.15
C ASP A 68 14.25 -11.43 -8.61
N ARG A 69 14.25 -11.90 -9.87
CA ARG A 69 15.41 -12.62 -10.44
C ARG A 69 16.69 -11.79 -10.44
N ASN A 70 16.62 -10.50 -10.77
CA ASN A 70 17.80 -9.63 -10.81
C ASN A 70 18.26 -9.25 -9.39
N ILE A 71 17.32 -8.95 -8.50
CA ILE A 71 17.58 -8.60 -7.09
C ILE A 71 18.25 -9.75 -6.34
N ARG A 72 17.90 -11.01 -6.65
CA ARG A 72 18.54 -12.19 -6.04
C ARG A 72 19.97 -12.42 -6.52
N ARG A 73 20.34 -11.91 -7.69
CA ARG A 73 21.65 -12.13 -8.31
C ARG A 73 22.66 -11.06 -7.94
N ASP A 74 22.22 -9.84 -7.68
CA ASP A 74 23.10 -8.69 -7.50
C ASP A 74 22.65 -7.79 -6.32
N PRO A 75 23.47 -7.68 -5.25
CA PRO A 75 23.22 -6.78 -4.12
C PRO A 75 23.09 -5.30 -4.50
N GLU A 76 23.79 -4.83 -5.54
CA GLU A 76 23.71 -3.44 -6.00
C GLU A 76 22.35 -3.17 -6.64
N ILE A 77 21.87 -4.09 -7.49
CA ILE A 77 20.52 -4.02 -8.07
C ILE A 77 19.47 -4.08 -6.95
N LYS A 78 19.66 -4.94 -5.95
CA LYS A 78 18.77 -5.00 -4.78
C LYS A 78 18.63 -3.64 -4.11
N ILE A 79 19.73 -2.97 -3.77
CA ILE A 79 19.69 -1.66 -3.10
C ILE A 79 18.95 -0.63 -3.98
N LYS A 80 19.22 -0.62 -5.29
CA LYS A 80 18.60 0.32 -6.23
C LYS A 80 17.10 0.09 -6.44
N TYR A 81 16.64 -1.16 -6.43
CA TYR A 81 15.29 -1.52 -6.89
C TYR A 81 14.34 -2.08 -5.84
N ILE A 82 14.79 -2.34 -4.60
CA ILE A 82 13.92 -2.94 -3.58
C ILE A 82 12.70 -2.06 -3.25
N ALA A 83 12.87 -0.75 -3.16
CA ALA A 83 11.78 0.19 -2.91
C ALA A 83 10.80 0.24 -4.10
N HIS A 84 11.33 0.20 -5.33
CA HIS A 84 10.51 0.17 -6.54
C HIS A 84 9.69 -1.13 -6.62
N MET A 85 10.32 -2.28 -6.35
CA MET A 85 9.65 -3.59 -6.30
C MET A 85 8.54 -3.61 -5.24
N ALA A 86 8.78 -3.03 -4.06
CA ALA A 86 7.77 -2.93 -3.00
C ALA A 86 6.55 -2.09 -3.43
N GLY A 87 6.78 -0.95 -4.09
CA GLY A 87 5.70 -0.11 -4.63
C GLY A 87 4.85 -0.83 -5.67
N ILE A 88 5.48 -1.58 -6.59
CA ILE A 88 4.78 -2.41 -7.57
C ILE A 88 3.98 -3.51 -6.87
N SER A 89 4.60 -4.20 -5.91
CA SER A 89 3.98 -5.31 -5.19
C SER A 89 2.75 -4.87 -4.40
N ASN A 90 2.74 -3.64 -3.87
CA ASN A 90 1.61 -3.09 -3.13
C ASN A 90 0.34 -3.01 -3.99
N GLY A 91 0.43 -2.36 -5.16
CA GLY A 91 -0.70 -2.28 -6.11
C GLY A 91 -1.11 -3.65 -6.64
N TRP A 92 -0.13 -4.50 -6.96
CA TRP A 92 -0.39 -5.88 -7.39
C TRP A 92 -1.17 -6.70 -6.35
N LYS A 93 -0.79 -6.63 -5.08
CA LYS A 93 -1.51 -7.30 -3.98
C LYS A 93 -2.91 -6.74 -3.80
N LYS A 94 -3.06 -5.41 -3.90
CA LYS A 94 -4.36 -4.74 -3.82
C LYS A 94 -5.33 -5.31 -4.87
N TRP A 95 -4.96 -5.30 -6.16
CA TRP A 95 -5.83 -5.78 -7.24
C TRP A 95 -6.19 -7.25 -7.10
N LYS A 96 -5.25 -8.10 -6.66
CA LYS A 96 -5.58 -9.50 -6.36
C LYS A 96 -6.61 -9.64 -5.24
N GLY A 97 -6.51 -8.80 -4.20
CA GLY A 97 -7.50 -8.76 -3.12
C GLY A 97 -8.86 -8.26 -3.60
N GLU A 98 -8.89 -7.25 -4.47
CA GLU A 98 -10.13 -6.69 -5.05
C GLU A 98 -10.91 -7.73 -5.88
N ILE A 99 -10.23 -8.67 -6.56
CA ILE A 99 -10.89 -9.77 -7.31
C ILE A 99 -11.39 -10.90 -6.38
N GLN A 100 -10.78 -11.09 -5.20
CA GLN A 100 -11.10 -12.19 -4.28
C GLN A 100 -12.24 -11.88 -3.30
N GLY A 101 -12.43 -10.60 -2.98
CA GLY A 101 -13.47 -10.13 -2.07
C GLY A 101 -14.83 -9.99 -2.75
#